data_AF-A0A7V9AZ40-F1
#
_entry.id   AF-A0A7V9AZ40-F1
#
_cell.length_a   1.000
_cell.length_b   1.000
_cell.length_c   1.000
_cell.angle_alpha   90.00
_cell.angle_beta   90.00
_cell.angle_gamma   90.00
#
_symmetry.space_group_name_H-M   'P 1'
#
loop_
_entity.id
_entity.type
_entity.pdbx_description
1 polymer ?
#
loop_
_entity_poly.entity_id
_entity_poly.type
_entity_poly.pdbx_seq_one_letter_code
_entity_poly.pdbx_strand_id
1 'polypeptide(L)'
;MEKTIGAFEARRQFGQILKGVSGRGESYVVEYHGEPVAAVVPLRIYEQWKRERQAFFDNMRAAQERANLSPEEADELVEDAIQAVRREARQGATE
;
A
#
# COMPACT_ATOMS: atom_id res chain seq x y z
N MET A 1 14.60 -10.84 -0.49
CA MET A 1 15.58 -10.15 0.38
C MET A 1 15.96 -8.86 -0.28
N GLU A 2 15.89 -7.78 0.49
CA GLU A 2 16.35 -6.44 0.09
C GLU A 2 17.85 -6.31 0.39
N LYS A 3 18.59 -5.71 -0.54
CA LYS A 3 20.03 -5.47 -0.43
C LYS A 3 20.32 -4.01 -0.72
N THR A 4 21.37 -3.47 -0.14
CA THR A 4 21.81 -2.10 -0.40
C THR A 4 23.08 -2.11 -1.24
N ILE A 5 23.20 -1.17 -2.19
CA ILE A 5 24.36 -1.07 -3.08
C ILE A 5 24.65 0.40 -3.44
N GLY A 6 25.91 0.81 -3.42
CA GLY A 6 26.30 2.15 -3.85
C GLY A 6 26.16 2.33 -5.36
N ALA A 7 25.81 3.53 -5.82
CA ALA A 7 25.55 3.84 -7.23
C ALA A 7 26.72 3.48 -8.16
N PHE A 8 27.96 3.68 -7.70
CA PHE A 8 29.16 3.30 -8.46
C PHE A 8 29.27 1.78 -8.66
N GLU A 9 28.99 1.00 -7.61
CA GLU A 9 29.01 -0.46 -7.68
C GLU A 9 27.83 -0.98 -8.52
N ALA A 10 26.65 -0.38 -8.35
CA ALA A 10 25.47 -0.70 -9.14
C ALA A 10 25.72 -0.53 -10.65
N ARG A 11 26.39 0.55 -11.05
CA ARG A 11 26.82 0.78 -12.43
C ARG A 11 27.76 -0.31 -12.93
N ARG A 12 28.74 -0.73 -12.12
CA ARG A 12 29.73 -1.75 -12.52
C ARG A 12 29.14 -3.15 -12.64
N GLN A 13 28.14 -3.48 -11.82
CA GLN A 13 27.58 -4.83 -11.70
C GLN A 13 26.14 -4.93 -12.20
N PHE A 14 25.67 -3.96 -12.99
CA PHE A 14 24.25 -3.86 -13.35
C PHE A 14 23.69 -5.14 -13.99
N GLY A 15 24.46 -5.82 -14.84
CA GLY A 15 24.05 -7.10 -15.43
C GLY A 15 23.82 -8.21 -14.40
N GLN A 16 24.59 -8.26 -13.30
CA GLN A 16 24.38 -9.24 -12.23
C GLN A 16 23.17 -8.89 -11.36
N ILE A 17 22.97 -7.60 -11.09
CA ILE A 17 21.78 -7.08 -10.41
C ILE A 17 20.53 -7.50 -11.18
N LEU A 18 20.49 -7.27 -12.49
CA LEU A 18 19.35 -7.65 -13.34
C LEU A 18 19.10 -9.16 -13.32
N LYS A 19 20.15 -10.00 -13.33
CA LYS A 19 20.01 -11.46 -13.19
C LYS A 19 19.43 -11.87 -11.84
N GLY A 20 19.86 -11.23 -10.75
CA GLY A 20 19.31 -11.48 -9.41
C GLY A 20 17.84 -11.06 -9.31
N VAL A 21 17.50 -9.91 -9.87
CA VAL A 21 16.15 -9.35 -9.88
C VAL A 21 15.20 -10.21 -10.73
N SER A 22 15.60 -10.58 -11.95
CA SER A 22 14.75 -11.37 -12.86
C SER A 22 14.68 -12.85 -12.47
N GLY A 23 15.81 -13.45 -12.09
CA GLY A 23 15.92 -14.90 -11.86
C GLY A 23 15.65 -15.32 -10.42
N ARG A 24 15.97 -14.49 -9.43
CA ARG A 24 15.84 -14.83 -8.00
C ARG A 24 14.86 -13.94 -7.24
N GLY A 25 14.26 -12.96 -7.92
CA GLY A 25 13.31 -12.04 -7.31
C GLY A 25 13.93 -11.12 -6.25
N GLU A 26 15.24 -10.86 -6.34
CA GLU A 26 15.95 -9.96 -5.42
C GLU A 26 15.52 -8.50 -5.64
N SER A 27 15.72 -7.67 -4.62
CA SER A 27 15.46 -6.23 -4.67
C SER A 27 16.68 -5.49 -4.13
N TYR A 28 17.02 -4.37 -4.77
CA TYR A 28 18.21 -3.59 -4.44
C TYR A 28 17.83 -2.13 -4.20
N VAL A 29 18.25 -1.57 -3.08
CA VAL A 29 18.23 -0.13 -2.81
C VAL A 29 19.58 0.43 -3.25
N VAL A 30 19.54 1.43 -4.13
CA VAL A 30 20.73 2.11 -4.66
C VAL A 30 20.97 3.38 -3.86
N GLU A 31 22.17 3.52 -3.31
CA GLU A 31 22.60 4.69 -2.55
C GLU A 31 23.53 5.60 -3.35
N TYR A 32 23.39 6.91 -3.20
CA TYR A 32 24.32 7.90 -3.72
C TYR A 32 24.84 8.75 -2.55
N HIS A 33 26.16 8.70 -2.31
CA HIS A 33 26.79 9.30 -1.12
C HIS A 33 26.19 8.85 0.23
N GLY A 34 25.76 7.58 0.32
CA GLY A 34 25.16 6.99 1.51
C GLY A 34 23.66 7.24 1.67
N GLU A 35 23.04 8.00 0.77
CA GLU A 35 21.61 8.26 0.79
C GLU A 35 20.86 7.36 -0.20
N PRO A 36 19.78 6.67 0.20
CA PRO A 36 18.92 5.90 -0.71
C PRO A 36 18.27 6.80 -1.76
N VAL A 37 18.52 6.53 -3.04
CA VAL A 37 18.00 7.35 -4.16
C VAL A 37 17.13 6.59 -5.16
N ALA A 38 17.27 5.27 -5.23
CA ALA A 38 16.48 4.45 -6.16
C ALA A 38 16.33 3.01 -5.65
N ALA A 39 15.38 2.27 -6.21
CA ALA A 39 15.24 0.84 -6.00
C ALA A 39 15.15 0.10 -7.34
N VAL A 40 15.80 -1.06 -7.43
CA VAL A 40 15.68 -1.99 -8.55
C VAL A 40 14.92 -3.21 -8.05
N VAL A 41 13.73 -3.42 -8.60
CA VAL A 41 12.80 -4.46 -8.17
C VAL A 41 12.33 -5.30 -9.35
N PRO A 42 11.83 -6.53 -9.13
CA PRO A 42 11.25 -7.31 -10.20
C PRO A 42 10.04 -6.59 -10.80
N LEU A 43 9.87 -6.65 -12.13
CA LEU A 43 8.81 -5.92 -12.81
C LEU A 43 7.41 -6.26 -12.27
N ARG A 44 7.17 -7.53 -11.89
CA ARG A 44 5.91 -7.96 -11.28
C ARG A 44 5.53 -7.18 -10.01
N ILE A 45 6.54 -6.82 -9.20
CA ILE A 45 6.37 -6.07 -7.95
C ILE A 45 6.06 -4.61 -8.27
N TYR A 46 6.81 -4.03 -9.21
CA TYR A 46 6.52 -2.67 -9.69
C TYR A 46 5.09 -2.54 -10.25
N GLU A 47 4.66 -3.51 -11.07
CA GLU A 47 3.30 -3.54 -11.61
C GLU A 47 2.23 -3.76 -10.53
N GLN A 48 2.54 -4.55 -9.50
CA GLN A 48 1.64 -4.71 -8.34
C GLN A 48 1.45 -3.38 -7.61
N TRP A 49 2.53 -2.66 -7.28
CA TRP A 49 2.44 -1.35 -6.64
C TRP A 49 1.68 -0.34 -7.49
N LYS A 50 1.84 -0.39 -8.81
CA LYS A 50 1.08 0.46 -9.74
C LYS A 50 -0.43 0.18 -9.65
N ARG A 51 -0.83 -1.10 -9.60
CA ARG A 51 -2.23 -1.50 -9.43
C ARG A 51 -2.79 -1.13 -8.06
N GLU A 52 -2.02 -1.38 -6.99
CA GLU A 52 -2.42 -1.06 -5.62
C GLU A 52 -2.59 0.45 -5.42
N ARG A 53 -1.70 1.26 -6.00
CA ARG A 53 -1.81 2.72 -5.96
C ARG A 53 -3.07 3.21 -6.66
N GLN A 54 -3.43 2.63 -7.80
CA GLN A 54 -4.68 2.94 -8.49
C GLN A 54 -5.89 2.59 -7.62
N ALA A 55 -5.95 1.34 -7.11
CA ALA A 55 -7.02 0.89 -6.24
C ALA A 55 -7.13 1.70 -4.95
N PHE A 56 -6.00 2.14 -4.37
CA PHE A 56 -5.96 3.00 -3.20
C PHE A 56 -6.61 4.36 -3.48
N PHE A 57 -6.28 5.02 -4.59
CA PHE A 57 -6.90 6.29 -4.95
C PHE A 57 -8.37 6.15 -5.33
N ASP A 58 -8.75 5.05 -5.97
CA ASP A 58 -10.15 4.78 -6.31
C ASP A 58 -10.99 4.53 -5.04
N ASN A 59 -10.44 3.78 -4.08
CA ASN A 59 -11.06 3.58 -2.78
C ASN A 59 -11.12 4.88 -1.97
N MET A 60 -10.09 5.72 -2.01
CA MET A 60 -10.08 7.02 -1.34
C MET A 60 -11.12 7.96 -1.95
N ARG A 61 -11.26 7.97 -3.28
CA ARG A 61 -12.27 8.76 -3.98
C ARG A 61 -13.67 8.26 -3.66
N ALA A 62 -13.90 6.95 -3.69
CA ALA A 62 -15.16 6.36 -3.27
C ALA A 62 -15.49 6.64 -1.79
N ALA A 63 -14.48 6.66 -0.91
CA ALA A 63 -14.65 7.05 0.48
C ALA A 63 -14.96 8.55 0.62
N GLN A 64 -14.33 9.42 -0.16
CA GLN A 64 -14.63 10.85 -0.21
C GLN A 64 -16.03 11.15 -0.76
N GLU A 65 -16.46 10.44 -1.80
CA GLU A 65 -17.81 10.55 -2.35
C GLU A 65 -18.86 10.08 -1.35
N ARG A 66 -18.59 8.98 -0.62
CA ARG A 66 -19.43 8.54 0.51
C ARG A 66 -19.36 9.49 1.71
N ALA A 67 -18.27 10.23 1.88
CA ALA A 67 -18.09 11.22 2.93
C ALA A 67 -18.58 12.62 2.52
N ASN A 68 -19.12 12.78 1.30
CA ASN A 68 -19.80 13.99 0.87
C ASN A 68 -21.21 14.09 1.49
N LEU A 69 -21.32 13.62 2.73
CA LEU A 69 -22.46 13.72 3.61
C LEU A 69 -22.39 15.09 4.27
N SER A 70 -23.52 15.77 4.39
CA SER A 70 -23.61 16.90 5.31
C SER A 70 -23.33 16.42 6.75
N PRO A 71 -22.95 17.32 7.67
CA PRO A 71 -22.78 16.95 9.08
C PRO A 71 -24.00 16.19 9.65
N GLU A 72 -25.20 16.56 9.23
CA GLU A 72 -26.45 15.90 9.62
C GLU A 72 -26.53 14.46 9.09
N GLU A 73 -26.19 14.23 7.83
CA GLU A 73 -26.20 12.90 7.21
C GLU A 73 -25.11 11.99 7.81
N ALA A 74 -23.98 12.56 8.24
CA ALA A 74 -22.93 11.82 8.95
C ALA A 74 -23.36 11.42 10.37
N ASP A 75 -24.03 12.32 11.11
CA ASP A 75 -24.55 12.04 12.45
C ASP A 75 -25.62 10.95 12.43
N GLU A 76 -26.53 10.98 11.44
CA GLU A 76 -27.53 9.92 11.24
C GLU A 76 -26.88 8.55 10.98
N LEU A 77 -25.84 8.49 10.15
CA LEU A 77 -25.11 7.26 9.85
C LEU A 77 -24.41 6.68 11.09
N VAL A 78 -23.83 7.55 11.94
CA VAL A 78 -23.18 7.15 13.19
C VAL A 78 -24.21 6.60 14.18
N GLU A 79 -25.36 7.27 14.30
CA GLU A 79 -26.42 6.86 15.22
C GLU A 79 -27.02 5.51 14.83
N ASP A 80 -27.26 5.28 13.53
CA ASP A 80 -27.72 3.99 13.00
C ASP A 80 -26.72 2.85 13.28
N ALA A 81 -25.42 3.10 13.08
CA ALA A 81 -24.37 2.12 13.37
C ALA A 81 -24.31 1.78 14.87
N ILE A 82 -24.42 2.77 15.76
CA ILE A 82 -24.46 2.56 17.22
C ILE A 82 -25.69 1.73 17.62
N GLN A 83 -26.85 2.00 17.02
CA GLN A 83 -28.07 1.24 17.32
C GLN A 83 -28.02 -0.19 16.80
N ALA A 84 -27.37 -0.45 15.66
CA ALA A 84 -27.13 -1.80 15.15
C ALA A 84 -26.29 -2.62 16.14
N VAL A 85 -25.14 -2.10 16.57
CA VAL A 85 -24.26 -2.76 17.55
C VAL A 85 -24.97 -3.00 18.89
N ARG A 86 -25.78 -2.03 19.36
CA ARG A 86 -26.56 -2.17 20.61
C ARG A 86 -27.65 -3.24 20.49
N ARG A 87 -28.25 -3.42 19.31
CA ARG A 87 -29.25 -4.47 19.07
C ARG A 87 -28.59 -5.84 19.06
N GLU A 88 -27.46 -5.99 18.39
CA GLU A 88 -26.68 -7.23 18.37
C GLU A 88 -26.18 -7.61 19.78
N ALA A 89 -25.67 -6.64 20.54
CA ALA A 89 -25.23 -6.86 21.92
C ALA A 89 -26.38 -7.26 22.86
N ARG A 90 -27.62 -6.79 22.61
CA ARG A 90 -28.80 -7.20 23.37
C ARG A 90 -29.31 -8.59 22.97
N GLN A 91 -29.18 -8.94 21.69
CA GLN A 91 -29.58 -10.26 21.19
C GLN A 91 -28.62 -11.36 21.65
N GLY A 92 -27.31 -11.11 21.67
CA GLY A 92 -26.31 -12.04 22.20
C GLY A 92 -26.27 -12.15 23.74
N ALA A 93 -27.02 -11.31 24.46
CA ALA A 93 -27.17 -11.40 25.92
C ALA A 93 -28.42 -12.19 26.36
N THR A 94 -29.21 -12.69 25.41
CA THR A 94 -30.45 -13.45 25.67
C THR A 94 -30.38 -14.92 25.20
N GLU A 95 -29.20 -15.39 24.77
CA GLU A 95 -28.91 -16.81 24.48
C GLU A 95 -28.01 -17.44 25.54
#